data_AF-A0AAV5ACZ7-F1
#
_entry.id   AF-A0AAV5ACZ7-F1
#
_cell.length_a   1.000
_cell.length_b   1.000
_cell.length_c   1.000
_cell.angle_alpha   90.00
_cell.angle_beta   90.00
_cell.angle_gamma   90.00
#
_symmetry.space_group_name_H-M   'P 1'
#
loop_
_entity.id
_entity.type
_entity.pdbx_description
1 polymer ?
#
loop_
_entity_poly.entity_id
_entity_poly.type
_entity_poly.pdbx_seq_one_letter_code
_entity_poly.pdbx_strand_id
1 'polypeptide(L)'
;MSKKRTLSFNPDGPKNKRRKLPATVPTNIDVTNKFEVIAVGRPHSVHLHTLKDVQNFRIRLLSWFETVRHVRGMPWRKPFCDNYEEQSQRAYEVWISEIMLQQTQVATVIPYYDRWMEKFPTINDLAKADIDAVNKLWKGLGYYSRASRLLTGAKKVVDKYNSRLPDDVKILEKEIPGVGRYSAGAVCSIAYGRCVPVVDGNVHRLLSRVLALYSSPKARKTLDLLWKGAEDMVAGYCNPGDVNQALIELGSTVCKVKEPFCESCPLNSGCGAYAEYTGLVTGRPSTDIEDLCQICEQVPPGNAVTRFPMRASKTKSRIETDLVNLIEWRGNGERQFVLVRRPDKGLLAGLYEFPSREAISSDETDDLLHLPYLVLNNLFGNIFSKDKFLKDETALGPRHEYKCDVTYIGDYVHIFSHIRKTYRIISIIIQGGSSPPLFSSSKDQAGEQKTHGIGTDNIGLRAKWTLEKDVSDAK
;
A
#
# COMPACT_ATOMS: atom_id res chain seq x y z
N MET A 1 -43.93 67.74 -18.37
CA MET A 1 -43.29 68.92 -18.99
C MET A 1 -41.82 68.61 -19.29
N SER A 2 -41.38 69.00 -20.49
CA SER A 2 -40.07 68.96 -21.16
C SER A 2 -38.77 68.50 -20.47
N LYS A 3 -38.14 67.50 -21.12
CA LYS A 3 -36.85 67.52 -21.87
C LYS A 3 -35.64 68.35 -21.36
N LYS A 4 -34.51 67.62 -21.28
CA LYS A 4 -33.16 67.84 -21.86
C LYS A 4 -32.19 68.88 -21.26
N ARG A 5 -30.91 68.45 -21.31
CA ARG A 5 -29.60 69.14 -21.54
C ARG A 5 -28.66 69.13 -20.31
N THR A 6 -27.58 68.33 -20.29
CA THR A 6 -26.24 68.41 -20.97
C THR A 6 -25.29 69.49 -20.45
N LEU A 7 -24.04 69.04 -20.20
CA LEU A 7 -22.76 69.77 -20.23
C LEU A 7 -22.46 70.68 -19.03
N SER A 8 -21.24 70.92 -18.58
CA SER A 8 -19.90 70.38 -18.82
C SER A 8 -18.94 71.13 -17.88
N PHE A 9 -17.96 70.40 -17.38
CA PHE A 9 -16.61 70.76 -16.93
C PHE A 9 -16.10 72.23 -16.92
N ASN A 10 -15.48 72.54 -15.75
CA ASN A 10 -14.23 73.30 -15.45
C ASN A 10 -14.10 74.77 -15.91
N PRO A 11 -13.27 75.66 -15.31
CA PRO A 11 -11.91 75.41 -14.78
C PRO A 11 -11.39 76.32 -13.61
N ASP A 12 -10.17 76.01 -13.11
CA ASP A 12 -9.17 76.88 -12.41
C ASP A 12 -9.54 77.61 -11.10
N GLY A 13 -8.82 77.55 -9.96
CA GLY A 13 -7.49 77.07 -9.52
C GLY A 13 -7.32 77.41 -8.00
N PRO A 14 -6.14 77.69 -7.39
CA PRO A 14 -4.80 77.16 -7.60
C PRO A 14 -3.98 76.79 -6.30
N LYS A 15 -2.96 75.93 -6.48
CA LYS A 15 -1.58 75.92 -5.91
C LYS A 15 -1.31 75.80 -4.38
N ASN A 16 -0.60 74.73 -3.98
CA ASN A 16 0.83 74.86 -3.56
C ASN A 16 1.64 73.55 -3.38
N LYS A 17 2.84 73.59 -4.01
CA LYS A 17 4.18 73.02 -3.63
C LYS A 17 4.47 71.50 -3.59
N ARG A 18 4.93 71.02 -4.75
CA ARG A 18 6.23 70.35 -5.04
C ARG A 18 6.88 69.44 -3.97
N ARG A 19 7.12 68.18 -4.35
CA ARG A 19 8.48 67.66 -4.63
C ARG A 19 8.44 66.43 -5.56
N LYS A 20 9.21 66.51 -6.66
CA LYS A 20 9.46 65.46 -7.67
C LYS A 20 10.39 64.39 -7.12
N LEU A 21 10.27 63.14 -7.61
CA LEU A 21 11.35 62.21 -7.97
C LEU A 21 10.75 61.13 -8.93
N PRO A 22 11.56 60.46 -9.78
CA PRO A 22 11.34 60.39 -11.22
C PRO A 22 10.65 59.12 -11.70
N ALA A 23 10.02 59.23 -12.88
CA ALA A 23 9.58 58.10 -13.68
C ALA A 23 10.75 57.61 -14.56
N THR A 24 10.96 56.29 -14.62
CA THR A 24 11.09 55.52 -15.87
C THR A 24 11.02 54.02 -15.57
N VAL A 25 10.15 53.37 -16.34
CA VAL A 25 9.94 51.93 -16.44
C VAL A 25 11.06 51.31 -17.30
N PRO A 26 11.44 50.04 -17.07
CA PRO A 26 11.50 49.11 -18.20
C PRO A 26 10.47 48.01 -18.05
N THR A 27 9.75 47.82 -19.14
CA THR A 27 8.64 46.90 -19.37
C THR A 27 9.16 45.48 -19.58
N ASN A 28 8.28 44.52 -19.24
CA ASN A 28 8.27 43.10 -19.64
C ASN A 28 9.34 42.19 -19.04
N ILE A 29 8.94 41.45 -18.00
CA ILE A 29 9.32 40.04 -17.86
C ILE A 29 8.06 39.25 -17.50
N ASP A 30 7.68 38.39 -18.45
CA ASP A 30 6.69 37.34 -18.31
C ASP A 30 7.25 36.29 -17.32
N VAL A 31 6.68 36.16 -16.12
CA VAL A 31 7.11 35.17 -15.13
C VAL A 31 5.90 34.45 -14.57
N THR A 32 5.77 33.20 -15.01
CA THR A 32 4.98 32.15 -14.36
C THR A 32 5.24 32.14 -12.86
N ASN A 33 4.19 32.39 -12.10
CA ASN A 33 4.21 32.66 -10.67
C ASN A 33 4.62 31.40 -9.87
N LYS A 34 5.93 31.17 -9.70
CA LYS A 34 6.46 30.35 -8.60
C LYS A 34 6.55 31.26 -7.38
N PHE A 35 5.57 31.17 -6.48
CA PHE A 35 5.71 31.74 -5.16
C PHE A 35 6.91 31.08 -4.47
N GLU A 36 7.99 31.83 -4.29
CA GLU A 36 9.07 31.47 -3.36
C GLU A 36 8.49 31.50 -1.95
N VAL A 37 8.31 30.30 -1.43
CA VAL A 37 7.86 30.03 -0.08
C VAL A 37 9.01 30.38 0.86
N ILE A 38 8.96 31.56 1.50
CA ILE A 38 9.96 31.96 2.50
C ILE A 38 9.86 31.00 3.69
N ALA A 39 10.81 30.08 3.81
CA ALA A 39 10.92 29.15 4.91
C ALA A 39 11.33 29.91 6.18
N VAL A 40 10.68 29.60 7.32
CA VAL A 40 11.02 30.23 8.59
C VAL A 40 12.12 29.40 9.26
N GLY A 41 13.25 30.04 9.55
CA GLY A 41 14.27 29.44 10.42
C GLY A 41 13.68 29.19 11.81
N ARG A 42 13.73 27.95 12.29
CA ARG A 42 13.23 27.58 13.62
C ARG A 42 14.38 27.10 14.51
N PRO A 43 15.21 27.99 15.07
CA PRO A 43 16.12 27.60 16.13
C PRO A 43 15.31 27.17 17.36
N HIS A 44 15.49 25.93 17.80
CA HIS A 44 14.83 25.38 18.99
C HIS A 44 15.78 24.38 19.66
N SER A 45 15.56 24.14 20.96
CA SER A 45 16.31 23.13 21.69
C SER A 45 15.95 21.72 21.22
N VAL A 46 16.94 20.82 21.15
CA VAL A 46 16.73 19.39 20.89
C VAL A 46 15.76 18.74 21.88
N HIS A 47 15.64 19.27 23.10
CA HIS A 47 14.71 18.80 24.13
C HIS A 47 13.24 19.01 23.80
N LEU A 48 12.92 19.80 22.77
CA LEU A 48 11.56 19.87 22.23
C LEU A 48 11.06 18.50 21.75
N HIS A 49 11.98 17.65 21.25
CA HIS A 49 11.65 16.34 20.70
C HIS A 49 11.64 15.23 21.76
N THR A 50 11.47 15.59 23.03
CA THR A 50 11.33 14.66 24.16
C THR A 50 9.91 14.76 24.72
N LEU A 51 9.26 13.62 24.96
CA LEU A 51 7.97 13.62 25.65
C LEU A 51 8.16 14.06 27.10
N LYS A 52 7.51 15.17 27.46
CA LYS A 52 7.41 15.61 28.85
C LYS A 52 6.14 15.04 29.47
N ASP A 53 6.19 14.75 30.76
CA ASP A 53 5.02 14.31 31.55
C ASP A 53 4.31 13.08 30.94
N VAL A 54 5.11 12.07 30.62
CA VAL A 54 4.68 10.82 29.96
C VAL A 54 3.56 10.12 30.74
N GLN A 55 3.56 10.21 32.07
CA GLN A 55 2.53 9.59 32.90
C GLN A 55 1.16 10.22 32.66
N ASN A 56 1.06 11.56 32.66
CA ASN A 56 -0.21 12.22 32.35
C ASN A 56 -0.65 12.01 30.90
N PHE A 57 0.29 11.98 29.96
CA PHE A 57 0.00 11.60 28.56
C PHE A 57 -0.66 10.22 28.48
N ARG A 58 -0.06 9.23 29.15
CA ARG A 58 -0.55 7.86 29.20
C ARG A 58 -1.95 7.78 29.83
N ILE A 59 -2.16 8.44 30.98
CA ILE A 59 -3.46 8.45 31.67
C ILE A 59 -4.56 9.01 30.77
N ARG A 60 -4.34 10.17 30.14
CA ARG A 60 -5.33 10.80 29.25
C ARG A 60 -5.60 9.97 28.00
N LEU A 61 -4.55 9.41 27.40
CA LEU A 61 -4.64 8.55 26.24
C LEU A 61 -5.50 7.31 26.54
N LEU A 62 -5.24 6.62 27.65
CA LEU A 62 -5.95 5.40 28.01
C LEU A 62 -7.38 5.68 28.46
N SER A 63 -7.61 6.77 29.22
CA SER A 63 -8.96 7.21 29.58
C SER A 63 -9.81 7.48 28.33
N TRP A 64 -9.25 8.18 27.34
CA TRP A 64 -9.90 8.34 26.04
C TRP A 64 -10.10 7.02 25.31
N PHE A 65 -9.09 6.16 25.26
CA PHE A 65 -9.15 4.89 24.53
C PHE A 65 -10.26 3.98 25.07
N GLU A 66 -10.47 3.93 26.38
CA GLU A 66 -11.53 3.14 26.99
C GLU A 66 -12.92 3.53 26.44
N THR A 67 -13.15 4.82 26.18
CA THR A 67 -14.43 5.30 25.61
C THR A 67 -14.66 4.89 24.15
N VAL A 68 -13.60 4.55 23.40
CA VAL A 68 -13.68 4.32 21.96
C VAL A 68 -13.25 2.92 21.53
N ARG A 69 -12.65 2.11 22.41
CA ARG A 69 -11.97 0.85 22.06
C ARG A 69 -12.87 -0.14 21.30
N HIS A 70 -14.17 -0.13 21.58
CA HIS A 70 -15.18 -1.03 20.98
C HIS A 70 -16.00 -0.40 19.83
N VAL A 71 -15.94 0.92 19.63
CA VAL A 71 -16.83 1.65 18.70
C VAL A 71 -16.74 1.12 17.26
N ARG A 72 -15.56 0.66 16.85
CA ARG A 72 -15.30 0.19 15.48
C ARG A 72 -15.58 -1.30 15.27
N GLY A 73 -15.99 -2.03 16.32
CA GLY A 73 -16.35 -3.44 16.21
C GLY A 73 -15.24 -4.34 15.68
N MET A 74 -13.98 -4.11 16.06
CA MET A 74 -12.86 -4.94 15.61
C MET A 74 -12.86 -6.29 16.34
N PRO A 75 -13.13 -7.42 15.66
CA PRO A 75 -13.28 -8.72 16.30
C PRO A 75 -11.97 -9.23 16.93
N TRP A 76 -10.82 -8.78 16.40
CA TRP A 76 -9.51 -9.06 16.96
C TRP A 76 -9.16 -8.19 18.17
N ARG A 77 -10.01 -7.28 18.66
CA ARG A 77 -9.77 -6.54 19.92
C ARG A 77 -10.44 -7.26 21.08
N LYS A 78 -9.63 -7.89 21.92
CA LYS A 78 -10.08 -8.59 23.14
C LYS A 78 -9.31 -8.06 24.36
N PRO A 79 -9.89 -8.13 25.57
CA PRO A 79 -9.18 -7.85 26.81
C PRO A 79 -7.91 -8.70 26.93
N PHE A 80 -6.91 -8.17 27.65
CA PHE A 80 -5.72 -8.93 28.00
C PHE A 80 -6.09 -10.07 28.96
N CYS A 81 -5.50 -11.24 28.74
CA CYS A 81 -5.65 -12.42 29.59
C CYS A 81 -4.28 -12.78 30.17
N ASP A 82 -4.22 -12.98 31.48
CA ASP A 82 -2.98 -13.42 32.17
C ASP A 82 -2.97 -14.95 32.32
N ASN A 83 -3.21 -15.63 31.20
CA ASN A 83 -3.20 -17.09 31.08
C ASN A 83 -2.41 -17.47 29.83
N TYR A 84 -1.32 -18.22 30.01
CA TYR A 84 -0.36 -18.48 28.93
C TYR A 84 -0.96 -19.23 27.73
N GLU A 85 -1.91 -20.14 27.93
CA GLU A 85 -2.58 -20.83 26.81
C GLU A 85 -3.48 -19.88 26.02
N GLU A 86 -4.23 -19.03 26.71
CA GLU A 86 -5.06 -18.00 26.06
C GLU A 86 -4.18 -16.96 25.35
N GLN A 87 -3.04 -16.59 25.93
CA GLN A 87 -2.07 -15.68 25.31
C GLN A 87 -1.50 -16.27 24.01
N SER A 88 -1.24 -17.58 23.96
CA SER A 88 -0.78 -18.25 22.74
C SER A 88 -1.83 -18.16 21.62
N GLN A 89 -3.10 -18.46 21.93
CA GLN A 89 -4.19 -18.29 20.97
C GLN A 89 -4.36 -16.82 20.58
N ARG A 90 -4.26 -15.91 21.54
CA ARG A 90 -4.32 -14.46 21.33
C ARG A 90 -3.21 -13.97 20.41
N ALA A 91 -2.00 -14.51 20.52
CA ALA A 91 -0.88 -14.16 19.66
C ALA A 91 -1.14 -14.53 18.21
N TYR A 92 -1.77 -15.69 17.95
CA TYR A 92 -2.22 -16.07 16.62
C TYR A 92 -3.25 -15.07 16.08
N GLU A 93 -4.30 -14.78 16.85
CA GLU A 93 -5.35 -13.84 16.47
C GLU A 93 -4.82 -12.45 16.11
N VAL A 94 -3.94 -11.91 16.97
CA VAL A 94 -3.30 -10.60 16.77
C VAL A 94 -2.41 -10.67 15.54
N TRP A 95 -1.60 -11.72 15.39
CA TRP A 95 -0.72 -11.86 14.23
C TRP A 95 -1.51 -11.83 12.92
N ILE A 96 -2.61 -12.56 12.80
CA ILE A 96 -3.48 -12.54 11.61
C ILE A 96 -4.02 -11.13 11.34
N SER A 97 -4.61 -10.47 12.35
CA SER A 97 -5.16 -9.13 12.15
C SER A 97 -4.10 -8.10 11.76
N GLU A 98 -2.93 -8.16 12.39
CA GLU A 98 -1.82 -7.24 12.12
C GLU A 98 -1.30 -7.40 10.69
N ILE A 99 -1.18 -8.63 10.19
CA ILE A 99 -0.77 -8.85 8.80
C ILE A 99 -1.85 -8.40 7.82
N MET A 100 -3.14 -8.63 8.11
CA MET A 100 -4.24 -8.15 7.26
C MET A 100 -4.29 -6.62 7.19
N LEU A 101 -4.06 -5.92 8.32
CA LEU A 101 -4.13 -4.46 8.42
C LEU A 101 -2.97 -3.73 7.74
N GLN A 102 -1.91 -4.43 7.33
CA GLN A 102 -0.81 -3.81 6.57
C GLN A 102 -1.31 -3.22 5.25
N GLN A 103 -1.40 -1.89 5.19
CA GLN A 103 -1.91 -1.16 4.03
C GLN A 103 -3.36 -1.53 3.64
N THR A 104 -4.18 -1.94 4.60
CA THR A 104 -5.60 -2.25 4.39
C THR A 104 -6.43 -1.61 5.49
N GLN A 105 -7.60 -1.08 5.14
CA GLN A 105 -8.47 -0.39 6.10
C GLN A 105 -9.21 -1.40 6.98
N VAL A 106 -9.44 -1.04 8.26
CA VAL A 106 -10.14 -1.89 9.24
C VAL A 106 -11.50 -2.38 8.73
N ALA A 107 -12.32 -1.50 8.16
CA ALA A 107 -13.64 -1.88 7.65
C ALA A 107 -13.57 -2.95 6.55
N THR A 108 -12.53 -2.92 5.73
CA THR A 108 -12.25 -3.96 4.74
C THR A 108 -11.79 -5.25 5.39
N VAL A 109 -10.97 -5.18 6.44
CA VAL A 109 -10.36 -6.36 7.09
C VAL A 109 -11.37 -7.18 7.90
N ILE A 110 -12.33 -6.55 8.59
CA ILE A 110 -13.32 -7.23 9.45
C ILE A 110 -13.91 -8.51 8.80
N PRO A 111 -14.59 -8.43 7.63
CA PRO A 111 -15.19 -9.62 7.04
C PRO A 111 -14.18 -10.66 6.55
N TYR A 112 -12.94 -10.28 6.26
CA TYR A 112 -11.88 -11.23 5.89
C TYR A 112 -11.35 -11.96 7.10
N TYR A 113 -11.16 -11.23 8.20
CA TYR A 113 -10.74 -11.80 9.47
C TYR A 113 -11.76 -12.82 9.99
N ASP A 114 -13.05 -12.49 9.94
CA ASP A 114 -14.10 -13.38 10.42
C ASP A 114 -14.12 -14.72 9.66
N ARG A 115 -14.13 -14.66 8.31
CA ARG A 115 -14.04 -15.87 7.47
C ARG A 115 -12.73 -16.64 7.66
N TRP A 116 -11.64 -15.92 7.90
CA TRP A 116 -10.34 -16.54 8.16
C TRP A 116 -10.36 -17.30 9.48
N MET A 117 -10.84 -16.69 10.56
CA MET A 117 -10.91 -17.32 11.88
C MET A 117 -11.93 -18.45 11.95
N GLU A 118 -12.99 -18.41 11.13
CA GLU A 118 -13.92 -19.54 10.97
C GLU A 118 -13.23 -20.75 10.32
N LYS A 119 -12.43 -20.52 9.27
CA LYS A 119 -11.78 -21.60 8.52
C LYS A 119 -10.47 -22.10 9.17
N PHE A 120 -9.71 -21.19 9.75
CA PHE A 120 -8.41 -21.41 10.38
C PHE A 120 -8.42 -20.82 11.80
N PRO A 121 -9.14 -21.44 12.76
CA PRO A 121 -9.27 -20.88 14.10
C PRO A 121 -7.96 -20.89 14.89
N THR A 122 -7.06 -21.83 14.61
CA THR A 122 -5.76 -21.94 15.27
C THR A 122 -4.59 -21.91 14.29
N ILE A 123 -3.40 -21.66 14.81
CA ILE A 123 -2.16 -21.73 14.01
C ILE A 123 -1.92 -23.13 13.42
N ASN A 124 -2.39 -24.20 14.09
CA ASN A 124 -2.30 -25.57 13.60
C ASN A 124 -3.18 -25.79 12.37
N ASP A 125 -4.37 -25.20 12.34
CA ASP A 125 -5.29 -25.30 11.20
C ASP A 125 -4.72 -24.60 9.98
N LEU A 126 -4.16 -23.39 10.19
CA LEU A 126 -3.44 -22.68 9.13
C LEU A 126 -2.23 -23.47 8.64
N ALA A 127 -1.43 -24.06 9.54
CA ALA A 127 -0.24 -24.81 9.16
C ALA A 127 -0.55 -26.06 8.30
N LYS A 128 -1.73 -26.68 8.51
CA LYS A 128 -2.20 -27.82 7.71
C LYS A 128 -2.76 -27.43 6.34
N ALA A 129 -3.02 -26.14 6.10
CA ALA A 129 -3.61 -25.69 4.85
C ALA A 129 -2.63 -25.78 3.67
N ASP A 130 -3.21 -25.89 2.47
CA ASP A 130 -2.51 -25.62 1.22
C ASP A 130 -2.58 -24.12 0.85
N ILE A 131 -1.75 -23.72 -0.11
CA ILE A 131 -1.65 -22.33 -0.54
C ILE A 131 -2.90 -21.85 -1.28
N ASP A 132 -3.64 -22.76 -1.93
CA ASP A 132 -4.83 -22.41 -2.71
C ASP A 132 -6.00 -22.06 -1.80
N ALA A 133 -6.21 -22.81 -0.71
CA ALA A 133 -7.18 -22.50 0.33
C ALA A 133 -6.88 -21.15 0.99
N VAL A 134 -5.60 -20.88 1.28
CA VAL A 134 -5.16 -19.59 1.85
C VAL A 134 -5.40 -18.44 0.88
N ASN A 135 -5.02 -18.61 -0.40
CA ASN A 135 -5.23 -17.59 -1.43
C ASN A 135 -6.71 -17.33 -1.68
N LYS A 136 -7.57 -18.36 -1.59
CA LYS A 136 -9.03 -18.23 -1.73
C LYS A 136 -9.62 -17.33 -0.65
N LEU A 137 -9.22 -17.48 0.61
CA LEU A 137 -9.68 -16.59 1.69
C LEU A 137 -9.07 -15.18 1.60
N TRP A 138 -7.86 -15.05 1.05
CA TRP A 138 -7.18 -13.76 0.88
C TRP A 138 -7.62 -12.99 -0.37
N LYS A 139 -8.44 -13.61 -1.22
CA LYS A 139 -8.86 -13.08 -2.52
C LYS A 139 -9.53 -11.72 -2.37
N GLY A 140 -8.92 -10.70 -2.96
CA GLY A 140 -9.40 -9.32 -2.90
C GLY A 140 -8.71 -8.41 -1.87
N LEU A 141 -7.95 -8.97 -0.92
CA LEU A 141 -7.26 -8.18 0.12
C LEU A 141 -5.95 -7.54 -0.37
N GLY A 142 -5.43 -7.99 -1.51
CA GLY A 142 -4.17 -7.51 -2.09
C GLY A 142 -2.92 -8.01 -1.35
N TYR A 143 -1.73 -7.77 -1.93
CA TYR A 143 -0.44 -8.17 -1.36
C TYR A 143 -0.39 -9.65 -0.90
N TYR A 144 -0.62 -10.58 -1.84
CA TYR A 144 -0.81 -12.01 -1.57
C TYR A 144 0.41 -12.71 -0.97
N SER A 145 1.59 -12.13 -1.13
CA SER A 145 2.80 -12.59 -0.44
C SER A 145 2.66 -12.55 1.09
N ARG A 146 1.77 -11.70 1.65
CA ARG A 146 1.42 -11.72 3.07
C ARG A 146 0.76 -13.04 3.48
N ALA A 147 -0.23 -13.50 2.72
CA ALA A 147 -0.94 -14.76 2.98
C ALA A 147 0.01 -15.97 2.89
N SER A 148 0.84 -16.02 1.85
CA SER A 148 1.86 -17.08 1.69
C SER A 148 2.87 -17.09 2.85
N ARG A 149 3.29 -15.91 3.33
CA ARG A 149 4.18 -15.79 4.49
C ARG A 149 3.49 -16.19 5.80
N LEU A 150 2.21 -15.89 5.98
CA LEU A 150 1.42 -16.40 7.12
C LEU A 150 1.42 -17.92 7.15
N LEU A 151 1.13 -18.57 6.01
CA LEU A 151 1.16 -20.03 5.90
C LEU A 151 2.55 -20.61 6.22
N THR A 152 3.59 -20.04 5.62
CA THR A 152 4.98 -20.48 5.83
C THR A 152 5.41 -20.27 7.29
N GLY A 153 5.02 -19.14 7.90
CA GLY A 153 5.27 -18.84 9.30
C GLY A 153 4.53 -19.78 10.24
N ALA A 154 3.26 -20.10 9.95
CA ALA A 154 2.48 -21.01 10.77
C ALA A 154 3.10 -22.42 10.78
N LYS A 155 3.48 -22.94 9.60
CA LYS A 155 4.22 -24.21 9.49
C LYS A 155 5.50 -24.18 10.33
N LYS A 156 6.32 -23.13 10.18
CA LYS A 156 7.54 -22.97 10.99
C LYS A 156 7.27 -22.92 12.50
N VAL A 157 6.17 -22.28 12.93
CA VAL A 157 5.80 -22.17 14.34
C VAL A 157 5.35 -23.51 14.92
N VAL A 158 4.56 -24.27 14.17
CA VAL A 158 4.17 -25.63 14.55
C VAL A 158 5.41 -26.52 14.66
N ASP A 159 6.31 -26.47 13.68
CA ASP A 159 7.48 -27.35 13.62
C ASP A 159 8.57 -27.02 14.65
N LYS A 160 8.87 -25.73 14.87
CA LYS A 160 10.04 -25.29 15.67
C LYS A 160 9.68 -24.76 17.06
N TYR A 161 8.44 -24.33 17.27
CA TYR A 161 8.03 -23.61 18.47
C TYR A 161 6.78 -24.23 19.13
N ASN A 162 6.54 -25.53 18.90
CA ASN A 162 5.44 -26.30 19.49
C ASN A 162 4.08 -25.60 19.36
N SER A 163 3.82 -25.06 18.16
CA SER A 163 2.57 -24.34 17.83
C SER A 163 2.35 -23.04 18.62
N ARG A 164 3.43 -22.42 19.13
CA ARG A 164 3.37 -21.16 19.88
C ARG A 164 4.25 -20.09 19.22
N LEU A 165 3.67 -18.92 18.96
CA LEU A 165 4.47 -17.79 18.49
C LEU A 165 5.44 -17.36 19.59
N PRO A 166 6.74 -17.15 19.30
CA PRO A 166 7.69 -16.64 20.28
C PRO A 166 7.20 -15.34 20.94
N ASP A 167 7.39 -15.23 22.25
CA ASP A 167 7.06 -14.04 23.05
C ASP A 167 8.23 -13.05 23.18
N ASP A 168 9.38 -13.39 22.60
CA ASP A 168 10.52 -12.48 22.42
C ASP A 168 10.42 -11.77 21.06
N VAL A 169 10.41 -10.43 21.11
CA VAL A 169 10.26 -9.57 19.93
C VAL A 169 11.37 -9.77 18.90
N LYS A 170 12.61 -10.03 19.33
CA LYS A 170 13.77 -10.20 18.43
C LYS A 170 13.71 -11.55 17.75
N ILE A 171 13.33 -12.60 18.48
CA ILE A 171 13.12 -13.94 17.91
C ILE A 171 11.98 -13.88 16.90
N LEU A 172 10.85 -13.28 17.28
CA LEU A 172 9.67 -13.18 16.42
C LEU A 172 9.96 -12.42 15.11
N GLU A 173 10.66 -11.28 15.19
CA GLU A 173 11.09 -10.49 14.02
C GLU A 173 12.10 -11.23 13.13
N LYS A 174 13.08 -11.91 13.73
CA LYS A 174 14.14 -12.59 12.97
C LYS A 174 13.66 -13.88 12.32
N GLU A 175 12.83 -14.64 13.02
CA GLU A 175 12.58 -16.04 12.67
C GLU A 175 11.25 -16.25 11.94
N ILE A 176 10.23 -15.40 12.10
CA ILE A 176 8.91 -15.64 11.52
C ILE A 176 8.73 -14.85 10.20
N PRO A 177 8.57 -15.53 9.05
CA PRO A 177 8.41 -14.87 7.75
C PRO A 177 7.26 -13.86 7.73
N GLY A 178 7.53 -12.66 7.22
CA GLY A 178 6.52 -11.61 7.10
C GLY A 178 6.24 -10.83 8.38
N VAL A 179 6.86 -11.19 9.50
CA VAL A 179 6.88 -10.38 10.71
C VAL A 179 8.08 -9.44 10.66
N GLY A 180 7.82 -8.13 10.75
CA GLY A 180 8.85 -7.12 10.98
C GLY A 180 8.70 -6.49 12.35
N ARG A 181 9.62 -5.57 12.70
CA ARG A 181 9.65 -4.84 13.99
C ARG A 181 8.29 -4.39 14.52
N TYR A 182 7.44 -3.81 13.67
CA TYR A 182 6.07 -3.39 14.03
C TYR A 182 5.20 -4.57 14.49
N SER A 183 5.02 -5.58 13.64
CA SER A 183 4.14 -6.71 13.93
C SER A 183 4.68 -7.55 15.10
N ALA A 184 6.00 -7.66 15.24
CA ALA A 184 6.61 -8.33 16.38
C ALA A 184 6.26 -7.61 17.69
N GLY A 185 6.40 -6.28 17.72
CA GLY A 185 6.03 -5.46 18.86
C GLY A 185 4.52 -5.53 19.17
N ALA A 186 3.67 -5.52 18.14
CA ALA A 186 2.21 -5.61 18.30
C ALA A 186 1.81 -6.95 18.92
N VAL A 187 2.28 -8.08 18.39
CA VAL A 187 2.02 -9.41 18.96
C VAL A 187 2.54 -9.50 20.39
N CYS A 188 3.80 -9.13 20.65
CA CYS A 188 4.40 -9.28 21.97
C CYS A 188 3.75 -8.37 23.03
N SER A 189 3.37 -7.15 22.68
CA SER A 189 2.73 -6.23 23.64
C SER A 189 1.26 -6.54 23.87
N ILE A 190 0.50 -6.88 22.82
CA ILE A 190 -0.96 -7.09 22.91
C ILE A 190 -1.29 -8.48 23.46
N ALA A 191 -0.58 -9.52 23.01
CA ALA A 191 -0.86 -10.90 23.42
C ALA A 191 -0.08 -11.32 24.66
N TYR A 192 1.20 -10.94 24.76
CA TYR A 192 2.09 -11.41 25.83
C TYR A 192 2.43 -10.35 26.90
N GLY A 193 1.83 -9.15 26.82
CA GLY A 193 2.06 -8.08 27.80
C GLY A 193 3.51 -7.57 27.85
N ARG A 194 4.34 -7.85 26.84
CA ARG A 194 5.75 -7.41 26.82
C ARG A 194 5.82 -5.90 26.64
N CYS A 195 6.66 -5.24 27.44
CA CYS A 195 6.90 -3.80 27.38
C CYS A 195 7.74 -3.43 26.16
N VAL A 196 7.13 -3.51 24.97
CA VAL A 196 7.75 -3.19 23.69
C VAL A 196 6.92 -2.15 22.93
N PRO A 197 7.54 -1.11 22.36
CA PRO A 197 6.81 -0.09 21.63
C PRO A 197 6.40 -0.57 20.24
N VAL A 198 5.43 0.12 19.66
CA VAL A 198 4.95 -0.11 18.30
C VAL A 198 4.84 1.22 17.56
N VAL A 199 5.40 1.30 16.35
CA VAL A 199 5.31 2.48 15.49
C VAL A 199 4.88 2.09 14.08
N ASP A 200 3.63 2.43 13.72
CA ASP A 200 3.12 2.38 12.34
C ASP A 200 3.08 3.80 11.72
N GLY A 201 2.47 3.93 10.53
CA GLY A 201 2.27 5.24 9.91
C GLY A 201 1.34 6.19 10.69
N ASN A 202 0.46 5.67 11.56
CA ASN A 202 -0.40 6.47 12.42
C ASN A 202 0.36 7.02 13.61
N VAL A 203 1.09 6.17 14.33
CA VAL A 203 1.94 6.54 15.46
C VAL A 203 3.09 7.44 15.01
N HIS A 204 3.70 7.15 13.85
CA HIS A 204 4.74 8.01 13.26
C HIS A 204 4.24 9.45 13.08
N ARG A 205 3.06 9.61 12.44
CA ARG A 205 2.44 10.93 12.24
C ARG A 205 2.07 11.58 13.57
N LEU A 206 1.46 10.83 14.48
CA LEU A 206 1.04 11.32 15.80
C LEU A 206 2.25 11.85 16.58
N LEU A 207 3.28 11.03 16.75
CA LEU A 207 4.48 11.40 17.50
C LEU A 207 5.28 12.50 16.80
N SER A 208 5.34 12.52 15.46
CA SER A 208 5.97 13.64 14.74
C SER A 208 5.30 14.98 15.04
N ARG A 209 3.97 14.99 15.24
CA ARG A 209 3.23 16.19 15.64
C ARG A 209 3.40 16.52 17.11
N VAL A 210 3.30 15.51 17.99
CA VAL A 210 3.46 15.70 19.44
C VAL A 210 4.85 16.25 19.75
N LEU A 211 5.89 15.73 19.09
CA LEU A 211 7.28 16.16 19.27
C LEU A 211 7.66 17.37 18.41
N ALA A 212 6.73 17.89 17.59
CA ALA A 212 7.01 18.94 16.62
C ALA A 212 8.28 18.70 15.77
N LEU A 213 8.45 17.45 15.32
CA LEU A 213 9.64 16.97 14.62
C LEU A 213 9.49 17.15 13.11
N TYR A 214 10.15 18.18 12.55
CA TYR A 214 10.15 18.45 11.11
C TYR A 214 11.42 17.95 10.44
N SER A 215 11.49 16.65 10.20
CA SER A 215 12.61 16.01 9.50
C SER A 215 12.10 14.94 8.55
N SER A 216 12.94 14.50 7.61
CA SER A 216 12.60 13.43 6.68
C SER A 216 12.04 12.21 7.44
N PRO A 217 10.83 11.71 7.09
CA PRO A 217 10.20 10.59 7.79
C PRO A 217 11.01 9.30 7.75
N LYS A 218 11.93 9.18 6.79
CA LYS A 218 12.78 8.00 6.55
C LYS A 218 14.18 8.14 7.15
N ALA A 219 14.57 9.31 7.66
CA ALA A 219 15.88 9.49 8.25
C ALA A 219 16.01 8.69 9.54
N ARG A 220 17.17 8.07 9.76
CA ARG A 220 17.43 7.24 10.94
C ARG A 220 17.20 8.00 12.25
N LYS A 221 17.74 9.22 12.38
CA LYS A 221 17.55 10.08 13.57
C LYS A 221 16.07 10.36 13.85
N THR A 222 15.26 10.60 12.81
CA THR A 222 13.81 10.77 12.95
C THR A 222 13.16 9.50 13.50
N LEU A 223 13.46 8.35 12.91
CA LEU A 223 12.92 7.08 13.35
C LEU A 223 13.32 6.77 14.79
N ASP A 224 14.59 6.96 15.15
CA ASP A 224 15.11 6.70 16.50
C ASP A 224 14.36 7.54 17.55
N LEU A 225 14.10 8.84 17.30
CA LEU A 225 13.31 9.69 18.18
C LEU A 225 11.85 9.22 18.31
N LEU A 226 11.21 8.83 17.21
CA LEU A 226 9.82 8.38 17.24
C LEU A 226 9.67 7.03 17.97
N TRP A 227 10.62 6.11 17.75
CA TRP A 227 10.68 4.86 18.49
C TRP A 227 10.96 5.09 19.97
N LYS A 228 11.83 6.05 20.31
CA LYS A 228 12.09 6.43 21.70
C LYS A 228 10.85 7.01 22.38
N GLY A 229 10.13 7.92 21.72
CA GLY A 229 8.88 8.46 22.24
C GLY A 229 7.82 7.37 22.47
N ALA A 230 7.71 6.39 21.55
CA ALA A 230 6.83 5.25 21.75
C ALA A 230 7.28 4.34 22.91
N GLU A 231 8.60 4.13 23.08
CA GLU A 231 9.17 3.39 24.20
C GLU A 231 8.83 4.06 25.54
N ASP A 232 9.01 5.38 25.63
CA ASP A 232 8.67 6.15 26.83
C ASP A 232 7.19 5.99 27.18
N MET A 233 6.29 6.04 26.17
CA MET A 233 4.86 5.84 26.37
C MET A 233 4.50 4.48 26.99
N VAL A 234 5.23 3.41 26.69
CA VAL A 234 4.97 2.07 27.26
C VAL A 234 5.76 1.77 28.53
N ALA A 235 6.89 2.45 28.77
CA ALA A 235 7.83 2.15 29.85
C ALA A 235 7.18 2.20 31.25
N GLY A 236 7.36 1.14 32.03
CA GLY A 236 6.86 1.05 33.40
C GLY A 236 5.34 0.97 33.53
N TYR A 237 4.62 0.59 32.47
CA TYR A 237 3.18 0.32 32.50
C TYR A 237 2.89 -1.18 32.44
N CYS A 238 1.86 -1.63 33.15
CA CYS A 238 1.50 -3.05 33.25
C CYS A 238 0.79 -3.59 31.99
N ASN A 239 0.15 -2.74 31.18
CA ASN A 239 -0.55 -3.15 29.97
C ASN A 239 -0.07 -2.35 28.74
N PRO A 240 1.16 -2.63 28.23
CA PRO A 240 1.74 -1.91 27.09
C PRO A 240 0.94 -2.11 25.79
N GLY A 241 0.23 -3.23 25.65
CA GLY A 241 -0.63 -3.52 24.51
C GLY A 241 -1.76 -2.49 24.34
N ASP A 242 -2.42 -2.09 25.44
CA ASP A 242 -3.47 -1.06 25.39
C ASP A 242 -2.89 0.32 25.05
N VAL A 243 -1.68 0.66 25.53
CA VAL A 243 -1.00 1.91 25.15
C VAL A 243 -0.71 1.94 23.65
N ASN A 244 -0.12 0.87 23.10
CA ASN A 244 0.18 0.77 21.67
C ASN A 244 -1.10 0.87 20.83
N GLN A 245 -2.15 0.13 21.20
CA GLN A 245 -3.44 0.20 20.50
C GLN A 245 -4.07 1.59 20.59
N ALA A 246 -3.99 2.26 21.73
CA ALA A 246 -4.51 3.61 21.91
C ALA A 246 -3.75 4.64 21.05
N LEU A 247 -2.43 4.54 20.95
CA LEU A 247 -1.63 5.40 20.06
C LEU A 247 -2.01 5.22 18.59
N ILE A 248 -2.17 3.97 18.14
CA ILE A 248 -2.61 3.64 16.77
C ILE A 248 -4.03 4.17 16.53
N GLU A 249 -4.96 3.91 17.46
CA GLU A 249 -6.35 4.35 17.37
C GLU A 249 -6.41 5.88 17.27
N LEU A 250 -5.72 6.59 18.16
CA LEU A 250 -5.69 8.06 18.20
C LEU A 250 -5.13 8.64 16.90
N GLY A 251 -4.03 8.05 16.41
CA GLY A 251 -3.49 8.41 15.11
C GLY A 251 -4.52 8.22 13.99
N SER A 252 -5.25 7.11 14.00
CA SER A 252 -6.19 6.76 12.93
C SER A 252 -7.50 7.55 12.95
N THR A 253 -8.05 7.90 14.12
CA THR A 253 -9.41 8.47 14.26
C THR A 253 -9.43 9.95 14.60
N VAL A 254 -8.39 10.47 15.27
CA VAL A 254 -8.35 11.86 15.75
C VAL A 254 -7.24 12.64 15.06
N CYS A 255 -6.00 12.17 15.19
CA CYS A 255 -4.81 12.81 14.62
C CYS A 255 -4.62 12.43 13.14
N LYS A 256 -5.67 12.67 12.34
CA LYS A 256 -5.78 12.29 10.93
C LYS A 256 -4.76 12.99 10.02
N VAL A 257 -4.54 12.42 8.83
CA VAL A 257 -3.61 12.99 7.83
C VAL A 257 -4.04 14.39 7.42
N LYS A 258 -5.32 14.56 7.10
CA LYS A 258 -5.99 15.84 6.81
C LYS A 258 -6.99 16.12 7.93
N GLU A 259 -7.17 17.39 8.26
CA GLU A 259 -8.20 17.86 9.21
C GLU A 259 -8.23 17.06 10.53
N PRO A 260 -7.13 17.05 11.30
CA PRO A 260 -7.11 16.40 12.61
C PRO A 260 -8.00 17.14 13.61
N PHE A 261 -8.67 16.40 14.49
CA PHE A 261 -9.51 16.97 15.55
C PHE A 261 -8.67 17.34 16.78
N CYS A 262 -7.86 18.39 16.66
CA CYS A 262 -6.91 18.76 17.70
C CYS A 262 -7.56 19.21 19.01
N GLU A 263 -8.71 19.88 18.95
CA GLU A 263 -9.40 20.39 20.14
C GLU A 263 -9.90 19.26 21.06
N SER A 264 -10.39 18.16 20.47
CA SER A 264 -10.83 16.97 21.21
C SER A 264 -9.73 15.92 21.43
N CYS A 265 -8.50 16.20 21.01
CA CYS A 265 -7.39 15.27 21.16
C CYS A 265 -6.94 15.21 22.64
N PRO A 266 -6.89 14.02 23.28
CA PRO A 266 -6.47 13.89 24.68
C PRO A 266 -5.02 14.32 24.93
N LEU A 267 -4.21 14.42 23.88
CA LEU A 267 -2.80 14.81 23.94
C LEU A 267 -2.55 16.27 23.52
N ASN A 268 -3.59 17.08 23.31
CA ASN A 268 -3.46 18.43 22.77
C ASN A 268 -2.56 19.34 23.60
N SER A 269 -2.65 19.27 24.93
CA SER A 269 -1.96 20.18 25.85
C SER A 269 -0.44 20.01 25.88
N GLY A 270 0.07 18.87 25.44
CA GLY A 270 1.52 18.64 25.30
C GLY A 270 1.96 18.40 23.86
N CYS A 271 1.09 18.65 22.88
CA CYS A 271 1.42 18.47 21.47
C CYS A 271 2.16 19.72 20.95
N GLY A 272 3.47 19.60 20.67
CA GLY A 272 4.31 20.69 20.20
C GLY A 272 3.79 21.35 18.92
N ALA A 273 3.32 20.56 17.94
CA ALA A 273 2.75 21.12 16.71
C ALA A 273 1.46 21.90 16.98
N TYR A 274 0.65 21.49 17.96
CA TYR A 274 -0.58 22.20 18.34
C TYR A 274 -0.28 23.48 19.12
N ALA A 275 0.73 23.46 20.00
CA ALA A 275 1.22 24.65 20.68
C ALA A 275 1.75 25.69 19.68
N GLU A 276 2.49 25.26 18.65
CA GLU A 276 2.88 26.15 17.53
C GLU A 276 1.68 26.69 16.78
N TYR A 277 0.71 25.82 16.48
CA TYR A 277 -0.50 26.20 15.75
C TYR A 277 -1.31 27.29 16.45
N THR A 278 -1.43 27.18 17.78
CA THR A 278 -2.20 28.11 18.62
C THR A 278 -1.41 29.35 19.04
N GLY A 279 -0.14 29.46 18.65
CA GLY A 279 0.74 30.56 19.06
C GLY A 279 1.18 30.49 20.52
N LEU A 280 0.95 29.37 21.20
CA LEU A 280 1.34 29.11 22.59
C LEU A 280 2.82 28.73 22.74
N VAL A 281 3.70 29.08 21.79
CA VAL A 281 5.10 28.64 21.80
C VAL A 281 5.80 29.09 23.08
N THR A 282 6.13 28.11 23.94
CA THR A 282 6.64 28.27 25.31
C THR A 282 8.16 28.34 25.41
N GLY A 283 8.89 28.61 24.33
CA GLY A 283 10.36 28.59 24.34
C GLY A 283 10.96 29.84 23.74
N ARG A 284 11.69 30.63 24.55
CA ARG A 284 12.73 31.50 23.98
C ARG A 284 13.72 30.61 23.22
N PRO A 285 14.21 30.99 22.03
CA PRO A 285 15.25 30.23 21.36
C PRO A 285 16.43 30.04 22.32
N SER A 286 16.91 28.79 22.46
CA SER A 286 18.10 28.55 23.29
C SER A 286 19.24 29.41 22.73
N THR A 287 19.95 30.09 23.61
CA THR A 287 21.15 30.86 23.25
C THR A 287 22.41 29.99 23.25
N ASP A 288 22.28 28.75 23.74
CA ASP A 288 23.35 27.75 23.70
C ASP A 288 23.34 27.02 22.36
N ILE A 289 24.47 27.07 21.66
CA ILE A 289 24.64 26.44 20.34
C ILE A 289 24.62 24.91 20.44
N GLU A 290 25.01 24.34 21.58
CA GLU A 290 25.03 22.90 21.83
C GLU A 290 23.62 22.34 22.02
N ASP A 291 22.69 23.18 22.49
CA ASP A 291 21.28 22.82 22.66
C ASP A 291 20.48 22.84 21.36
N LEU A 292 20.99 23.50 20.31
CA LEU A 292 20.24 23.71 19.08
C LEU A 292 20.00 22.39 18.33
N CYS A 293 18.75 22.17 17.95
CA CYS A 293 18.36 21.01 17.17
C CYS A 293 19.00 21.04 15.77
N GLN A 294 19.78 20.01 15.47
CA GLN A 294 20.37 19.76 14.14
C GLN A 294 19.61 18.70 13.32
N ILE A 295 18.45 18.26 13.79
CA ILE A 295 17.67 17.18 13.18
C ILE A 295 16.58 17.75 12.26
N CYS A 296 15.95 18.84 12.69
CA CYS A 296 14.88 19.47 11.94
C CYS A 296 15.41 20.32 10.78
N GLU A 297 14.70 20.26 9.67
CA GLU A 297 14.87 21.18 8.55
C GLU A 297 14.03 22.44 8.76
N GLN A 298 14.19 23.43 7.88
CA GLN A 298 13.35 24.63 7.91
C GLN A 298 11.89 24.27 7.63
N VAL A 299 11.00 24.66 8.54
CA VAL A 299 9.59 24.31 8.45
C VAL A 299 8.91 25.27 7.46
N PRO A 300 8.18 24.78 6.44
CA PRO A 300 7.51 25.63 5.47
C PRO A 300 6.51 26.55 6.18
N PRO A 301 6.26 27.78 5.70
CA PRO A 301 5.31 28.70 6.30
C PRO A 301 3.90 28.11 6.29
N GLY A 302 3.08 28.63 7.19
CA GLY A 302 1.71 28.18 7.41
C GLY A 302 1.46 27.85 8.88
N ASN A 303 0.20 28.02 9.30
CA ASN A 303 -0.19 27.78 10.67
C ASN A 303 -1.11 26.55 10.73
N ALA A 304 -0.52 25.36 10.65
CA ALA A 304 -1.27 24.11 10.75
C ALA A 304 -0.39 22.96 11.28
N VAL A 305 -0.96 22.14 12.16
CA VAL A 305 -0.29 20.92 12.67
C VAL A 305 0.07 19.92 11.55
N THR A 306 -0.61 20.01 10.39
CA THR A 306 -0.44 19.12 9.24
C THR A 306 0.84 19.39 8.44
N ARG A 307 1.62 20.42 8.82
CA ARG A 307 3.02 20.58 8.40
C ARG A 307 3.88 19.41 8.88
N PHE A 308 3.49 18.77 9.99
CA PHE A 308 4.15 17.61 10.55
C PHE A 308 3.33 16.32 10.26
N PRO A 309 3.99 15.20 9.92
CA PRO A 309 5.40 15.09 9.56
C PRO A 309 5.69 15.73 8.20
N MET A 310 6.97 15.96 7.92
CA MET A 310 7.44 16.35 6.59
C MET A 310 6.92 15.36 5.54
N ARG A 311 6.49 15.88 4.38
CA ARG A 311 6.00 15.03 3.30
C ARG A 311 7.15 14.23 2.70
N ALA A 312 7.04 12.91 2.71
CA ALA A 312 7.96 12.07 1.96
C ALA A 312 7.83 12.35 0.45
N SER A 313 8.96 12.44 -0.24
CA SER A 313 8.98 12.49 -1.70
C SER A 313 8.39 11.19 -2.26
N LYS A 314 7.47 11.33 -3.23
CA LYS A 314 6.89 10.18 -3.94
C LYS A 314 7.77 9.85 -5.13
N THR A 315 8.26 8.61 -5.20
CA THR A 315 8.88 8.07 -6.42
C THR A 315 7.79 7.95 -7.49
N LYS A 316 8.11 8.32 -8.74
CA LYS A 316 7.18 8.12 -9.86
C LYS A 316 6.89 6.63 -10.04
N SER A 317 5.62 6.28 -10.15
CA SER A 317 5.19 4.93 -10.51
C SER A 317 5.65 4.60 -11.93
N ARG A 318 6.12 3.37 -12.15
CA ARG A 318 6.41 2.87 -13.49
C ARG A 318 5.11 2.76 -14.30
N ILE A 319 5.20 2.94 -15.61
CA ILE A 319 4.08 2.74 -16.54
C ILE A 319 4.45 1.52 -17.38
N GLU A 320 3.57 0.52 -17.39
CA GLU A 320 3.79 -0.75 -18.09
C GLU A 320 2.53 -1.12 -18.88
N THR A 321 2.70 -1.73 -20.04
CA THR A 321 1.61 -2.30 -20.84
C THR A 321 1.85 -3.79 -20.99
N ASP A 322 0.82 -4.60 -20.74
CA ASP A 322 0.84 -6.05 -20.92
C ASP A 322 -0.20 -6.47 -21.94
N LEU A 323 0.15 -7.44 -22.78
CA LEU A 323 -0.79 -8.09 -23.68
C LEU A 323 -1.40 -9.31 -22.98
N VAL A 324 -2.71 -9.33 -22.81
CA VAL A 324 -3.46 -10.42 -22.16
C VAL A 324 -4.28 -11.17 -23.21
N ASN A 325 -4.11 -12.49 -23.27
CA ASN A 325 -4.80 -13.35 -24.22
C ASN A 325 -5.89 -14.14 -23.51
N LEU A 326 -7.14 -13.78 -23.76
CA LEU A 326 -8.31 -14.52 -23.34
C LEU A 326 -8.52 -15.70 -24.31
N ILE A 327 -7.88 -16.83 -24.02
CA ILE A 327 -7.94 -18.03 -24.87
C ILE A 327 -9.09 -18.91 -24.41
N GLU A 328 -10.09 -19.02 -25.27
CA GLU A 328 -11.33 -19.77 -25.07
C GLU A 328 -11.37 -20.95 -26.05
N TRP A 329 -11.72 -22.15 -25.58
CA TRP A 329 -12.14 -23.26 -26.44
C TRP A 329 -13.65 -23.46 -26.35
N ARG A 330 -14.30 -23.60 -27.51
CA ARG A 330 -15.72 -23.90 -27.65
C ARG A 330 -15.92 -25.25 -28.32
N GLY A 331 -16.49 -26.19 -27.59
CA GLY A 331 -16.85 -27.51 -28.13
C GLY A 331 -17.84 -28.23 -27.24
N ASN A 332 -18.67 -29.10 -27.83
CA ASN A 332 -19.67 -29.91 -27.12
C ASN A 332 -20.63 -29.14 -26.19
N GLY A 333 -20.92 -27.86 -26.49
CA GLY A 333 -21.76 -26.99 -25.67
C GLY A 333 -21.08 -26.42 -24.42
N GLU A 334 -19.78 -26.65 -24.24
CA GLU A 334 -18.99 -26.13 -23.13
C GLU A 334 -18.01 -25.04 -23.57
N ARG A 335 -17.65 -24.19 -22.60
CA ARG A 335 -16.64 -23.14 -22.74
C ARG A 335 -15.54 -23.35 -21.70
N GLN A 336 -14.31 -23.48 -22.17
CA GLN A 336 -13.13 -23.63 -21.33
C GLN A 336 -12.11 -22.55 -21.65
N PHE A 337 -11.41 -22.07 -20.62
CA PHE A 337 -10.44 -21.00 -20.72
C PHE A 337 -9.06 -21.47 -20.27
N VAL A 338 -8.02 -20.97 -20.93
CA VAL A 338 -6.64 -21.22 -20.50
C VAL A 338 -6.30 -20.28 -19.35
N LEU A 339 -5.85 -20.86 -18.23
CA LEU A 339 -5.24 -20.12 -17.13
C LEU A 339 -3.81 -20.62 -16.90
N VAL A 340 -2.90 -19.71 -16.62
CA VAL A 340 -1.48 -19.98 -16.36
C VAL A 340 -1.14 -19.58 -14.93
N ARG A 341 -0.43 -20.44 -14.21
CA ARG A 341 0.09 -20.11 -12.88
C ARG A 341 1.36 -19.25 -13.00
N ARG A 342 1.33 -18.06 -12.39
CA ARG A 342 2.48 -17.16 -12.28
C ARG A 342 3.62 -17.81 -11.49
N PRO A 343 4.88 -17.42 -11.73
CA PRO A 343 6.01 -17.90 -10.94
C PRO A 343 5.81 -17.68 -9.44
N ASP A 344 6.48 -18.46 -8.59
CA ASP A 344 6.39 -18.34 -7.12
C ASP A 344 7.10 -17.09 -6.55
N LYS A 345 7.66 -16.24 -7.42
CA LYS A 345 8.32 -14.98 -7.06
C LYS A 345 7.86 -13.86 -7.99
N GLY A 346 7.89 -12.63 -7.48
CA GLY A 346 7.54 -11.43 -8.25
C GLY A 346 6.10 -10.94 -8.02
N LEU A 347 5.62 -10.11 -8.93
CA LEU A 347 4.29 -9.51 -8.87
C LEU A 347 3.24 -10.63 -8.99
N LEU A 348 2.25 -10.64 -8.08
CA LEU A 348 1.16 -11.62 -8.03
C LEU A 348 1.61 -13.10 -8.00
N ALA A 349 2.77 -13.36 -7.38
CA ALA A 349 3.39 -14.68 -7.31
C ALA A 349 2.42 -15.83 -6.95
N GLY A 350 2.51 -16.92 -7.71
CA GLY A 350 1.76 -18.16 -7.49
C GLY A 350 0.28 -18.14 -7.86
N LEU A 351 -0.28 -17.01 -8.30
CA LEU A 351 -1.68 -16.89 -8.70
C LEU A 351 -1.91 -17.30 -10.16
N TYR A 352 -3.15 -17.66 -10.49
CA TYR A 352 -3.57 -17.94 -11.86
C TYR A 352 -4.00 -16.64 -12.56
N GLU A 353 -3.61 -16.50 -13.82
CA GLU A 353 -3.98 -15.40 -14.71
C GLU A 353 -4.20 -15.92 -16.14
N PHE A 354 -4.77 -15.09 -17.00
CA PHE A 354 -4.79 -15.36 -18.43
C PHE A 354 -3.38 -15.25 -19.02
N PRO A 355 -3.03 -16.08 -20.04
CA PRO A 355 -1.74 -16.01 -20.71
C PRO A 355 -1.39 -14.60 -21.15
N SER A 356 -0.33 -14.04 -20.57
CA SER A 356 0.07 -12.65 -20.80
C SER A 356 1.53 -12.52 -21.19
N ARG A 357 1.84 -11.45 -21.93
CA ARG A 357 3.20 -11.02 -22.22
C ARG A 357 3.44 -9.69 -21.52
N GLU A 358 4.43 -9.66 -20.63
CA GLU A 358 4.68 -8.54 -19.74
C GLU A 358 5.48 -7.42 -20.42
N ALA A 359 5.17 -6.17 -20.09
CA ALA A 359 5.95 -4.98 -20.44
C ALA A 359 6.28 -4.86 -21.94
N ILE A 360 5.27 -5.04 -22.81
CA ILE A 360 5.41 -4.84 -24.26
C ILE A 360 5.79 -3.39 -24.55
N SER A 361 6.66 -3.21 -25.54
CA SER A 361 7.10 -1.88 -25.97
C SER A 361 5.99 -1.13 -26.72
N SER A 362 6.10 0.18 -26.86
CA SER A 362 5.16 0.99 -27.66
C SER A 362 5.11 0.59 -29.13
N ASP A 363 6.18 -0.02 -29.65
CA ASP A 363 6.26 -0.43 -31.04
C ASP A 363 5.57 -1.80 -31.25
N GLU A 364 5.47 -2.59 -30.17
CA GLU A 364 4.78 -3.89 -30.14
C GLU A 364 3.28 -3.75 -29.87
N THR A 365 2.78 -2.57 -29.48
CA THR A 365 1.37 -2.42 -29.10
C THR A 365 0.41 -2.63 -30.27
N ASP A 366 0.84 -2.35 -31.50
CA ASP A 366 0.01 -2.50 -32.70
C ASP A 366 0.07 -3.92 -33.29
N ASP A 367 0.91 -4.80 -32.72
CA ASP A 367 1.03 -6.20 -33.13
C ASP A 367 -0.09 -7.07 -32.52
N LEU A 368 -1.29 -6.96 -33.08
CA LEU A 368 -2.50 -7.64 -32.62
C LEU A 368 -2.63 -9.11 -33.06
N LEU A 369 -1.70 -9.61 -33.89
CA LEU A 369 -1.78 -10.99 -34.43
C LEU A 369 -0.51 -11.80 -34.20
N HIS A 370 0.69 -11.21 -34.37
CA HIS A 370 1.92 -11.97 -34.23
C HIS A 370 2.28 -12.23 -32.76
N LEU A 371 2.00 -11.31 -31.83
CA LEU A 371 2.16 -11.60 -30.40
C LEU A 371 1.21 -12.69 -29.88
N PRO A 372 -0.11 -12.67 -30.18
CA PRO A 372 -1.01 -13.79 -29.88
C PRO A 372 -0.56 -15.13 -30.48
N TYR A 373 -0.08 -15.13 -31.73
CA TYR A 373 0.46 -16.33 -32.36
C TYR A 373 1.59 -16.96 -31.54
N LEU A 374 2.55 -16.14 -31.09
CA LEU A 374 3.68 -16.62 -30.29
C LEU A 374 3.20 -17.25 -28.96
N VAL A 375 2.19 -16.66 -28.32
CA VAL A 375 1.61 -17.21 -27.09
C VAL A 375 0.94 -18.56 -27.35
N LEU A 376 0.14 -18.68 -28.42
CA LEU A 376 -0.49 -19.94 -28.81
C LEU A 376 0.54 -21.02 -29.14
N ASN A 377 1.58 -20.66 -29.89
CA ASN A 377 2.65 -21.58 -30.24
C ASN A 377 3.41 -22.08 -29.00
N ASN A 378 3.66 -21.22 -28.02
CA ASN A 378 4.29 -21.60 -26.77
C ASN A 378 3.39 -22.48 -25.88
N LEU A 379 2.07 -22.30 -25.94
CA LEU A 379 1.11 -23.09 -25.16
C LEU A 379 0.89 -24.48 -25.76
N PHE A 380 0.66 -24.55 -27.06
CA PHE A 380 0.14 -25.75 -27.73
C PHE A 380 1.12 -26.35 -28.76
N GLY A 381 2.26 -25.71 -29.01
CA GLY A 381 3.17 -26.05 -30.10
C GLY A 381 2.62 -25.59 -31.45
N ASN A 382 3.11 -26.20 -32.53
CA ASN A 382 2.77 -25.84 -33.91
C ASN A 382 1.36 -26.32 -34.32
N ILE A 383 0.32 -26.04 -33.54
CA ILE A 383 -1.08 -26.36 -33.89
C ILE A 383 -1.74 -25.32 -34.80
N PHE A 384 -1.06 -24.20 -35.10
CA PHE A 384 -1.49 -23.21 -36.09
C PHE A 384 -0.33 -22.91 -37.02
N SER A 385 -0.61 -22.80 -38.33
CA SER A 385 0.40 -22.39 -39.30
C SER A 385 0.64 -20.88 -39.20
N LYS A 386 1.90 -20.46 -38.99
CA LYS A 386 2.29 -19.03 -38.90
C LYS A 386 1.75 -18.20 -40.06
N ASP A 387 1.97 -18.65 -41.29
CA ASP A 387 1.59 -17.89 -42.49
C ASP A 387 0.07 -17.76 -42.63
N LYS A 388 -0.70 -18.76 -42.20
CA LYS A 388 -2.17 -18.68 -42.20
C LYS A 388 -2.69 -17.79 -41.08
N PHE A 389 -2.12 -17.90 -39.89
CA PHE A 389 -2.53 -17.11 -38.72
C PHE A 389 -2.28 -15.61 -38.90
N LEU A 390 -1.17 -15.24 -39.55
CA LEU A 390 -0.81 -13.83 -39.76
C LEU A 390 -1.54 -13.18 -40.95
N LYS A 391 -2.11 -13.98 -41.86
CA LYS A 391 -2.80 -13.48 -43.07
C LYS A 391 -4.32 -13.51 -42.94
N ASP A 392 -4.86 -14.31 -42.03
CA ASP A 392 -6.28 -14.56 -41.89
C ASP A 392 -6.64 -14.50 -40.40
N GLU A 393 -7.66 -13.71 -40.04
CA GLU A 393 -8.22 -13.72 -38.68
C GLU A 393 -8.77 -15.10 -38.32
N THR A 394 -9.04 -15.94 -39.34
CA THR A 394 -9.51 -17.32 -39.23
C THR A 394 -8.39 -18.34 -39.54
N ALA A 395 -7.55 -18.65 -38.57
CA ALA A 395 -6.44 -19.58 -38.76
C ALA A 395 -6.90 -21.06 -38.69
N LEU A 396 -6.46 -21.89 -39.64
CA LEU A 396 -6.63 -23.35 -39.63
C LEU A 396 -5.35 -24.05 -39.17
N GLY A 397 -5.49 -25.02 -38.26
CA GLY A 397 -4.38 -25.82 -37.76
C GLY A 397 -3.79 -26.82 -38.78
N PRO A 398 -2.56 -27.34 -38.58
CA PRO A 398 -1.94 -28.32 -39.47
C PRO A 398 -2.64 -29.68 -39.45
N ARG A 399 -3.37 -29.99 -38.37
CA ARG A 399 -4.50 -30.92 -38.41
C ARG A 399 -5.73 -30.03 -38.60
N HIS A 400 -6.54 -30.26 -39.63
CA HIS A 400 -7.77 -29.49 -39.95
C HIS A 400 -8.88 -29.62 -38.87
N GLU A 401 -8.48 -29.87 -37.62
CA GLU A 401 -9.31 -30.14 -36.47
C GLU A 401 -9.72 -28.85 -35.75
N TYR A 402 -8.88 -27.81 -35.78
CA TYR A 402 -9.13 -26.55 -35.06
C TYR A 402 -9.15 -25.33 -35.99
N LYS A 403 -10.11 -24.44 -35.70
CA LYS A 403 -10.22 -23.08 -36.22
C LYS A 403 -9.98 -22.09 -35.07
N CYS A 404 -9.32 -20.97 -35.36
CA CYS A 404 -9.07 -19.91 -34.38
C CYS A 404 -9.56 -18.57 -34.92
N ASP A 405 -10.30 -17.83 -34.10
CA ASP A 405 -10.70 -16.44 -34.35
C ASP A 405 -10.01 -15.51 -33.32
N VAL A 406 -9.38 -14.43 -33.79
CA VAL A 406 -8.66 -13.47 -32.93
C VAL A 406 -9.31 -12.10 -33.00
N THR A 407 -9.55 -11.45 -31.87
CA THR A 407 -10.19 -10.12 -31.82
C THR A 407 -9.64 -9.28 -30.69
N TYR A 408 -9.29 -8.02 -30.98
CA TYR A 408 -8.97 -7.04 -29.95
C TYR A 408 -10.25 -6.58 -29.23
N ILE A 409 -10.24 -6.64 -27.90
CA ILE A 409 -11.40 -6.31 -27.06
C ILE A 409 -11.30 -4.89 -26.50
N GLY A 410 -10.12 -4.48 -26.05
CA GLY A 410 -9.93 -3.18 -25.40
C GLY A 410 -8.74 -3.13 -24.45
N ASP A 411 -8.49 -1.95 -23.92
CA ASP A 411 -7.46 -1.69 -22.91
C ASP A 411 -8.10 -1.45 -21.53
N TYR A 412 -7.54 -2.06 -20.48
CA TYR A 412 -7.96 -1.87 -19.09
C TYR A 412 -6.80 -1.41 -18.21
N VAL A 413 -6.96 -0.31 -17.49
CA VAL A 413 -5.90 0.24 -16.63
C VAL A 413 -6.08 -0.23 -15.19
N HIS A 414 -5.07 -0.90 -14.66
CA HIS A 414 -4.98 -1.29 -13.26
C HIS A 414 -3.83 -0.56 -12.54
N ILE A 415 -4.09 -0.04 -11.35
CA ILE A 415 -3.12 0.76 -10.60
C ILE A 415 -2.63 -0.01 -9.38
N PHE A 416 -1.37 -0.43 -9.41
CA PHE A 416 -0.62 -0.87 -8.24
C PHE A 416 0.08 0.31 -7.56
N SER A 417 0.51 0.14 -6.32
CA SER A 417 1.17 1.22 -5.57
C SER A 417 2.47 1.73 -6.20
N HIS A 418 3.12 0.93 -7.05
CA HIS A 418 4.41 1.26 -7.70
C HIS A 418 4.38 1.15 -9.23
N ILE A 419 3.26 0.70 -9.81
CA ILE A 419 3.11 0.46 -11.26
C ILE A 419 1.70 0.88 -11.67
N ARG A 420 1.58 1.70 -12.72
CA ARG A 420 0.34 1.92 -13.46
C ARG A 420 0.39 1.00 -14.68
N LYS A 421 -0.44 -0.03 -14.69
CA LYS A 421 -0.39 -1.11 -15.66
C LYS A 421 -1.59 -1.05 -16.60
N THR A 422 -1.35 -1.09 -17.91
CA THR A 422 -2.40 -1.20 -18.93
C THR A 422 -2.44 -2.63 -19.44
N TYR A 423 -3.58 -3.30 -19.30
CA TYR A 423 -3.83 -4.61 -19.88
C TYR A 423 -4.52 -4.45 -21.22
N ARG A 424 -3.84 -4.80 -22.30
CA ARG A 424 -4.39 -4.87 -23.66
C ARG A 424 -4.96 -6.25 -23.89
N ILE A 425 -6.28 -6.35 -24.08
CA ILE A 425 -7.00 -7.62 -24.06
C ILE A 425 -7.27 -8.10 -25.49
N ILE A 426 -6.79 -9.29 -25.81
CA ILE A 426 -7.07 -10.01 -27.06
C ILE A 426 -7.92 -11.23 -26.73
N SER A 427 -9.05 -11.37 -27.39
CA SER A 427 -9.87 -12.59 -27.37
C SER A 427 -9.39 -13.55 -28.44
N ILE A 428 -9.19 -14.80 -28.06
CA ILE A 428 -8.80 -15.88 -28.96
C ILE A 428 -9.79 -17.02 -28.77
N ILE A 429 -10.61 -17.31 -29.78
CA ILE A 429 -11.63 -18.35 -29.73
C ILE A 429 -11.18 -19.52 -30.60
N ILE A 430 -10.95 -20.67 -29.98
CA ILE A 430 -10.61 -21.92 -30.63
C ILE A 430 -11.88 -22.76 -30.74
N GLN A 431 -12.21 -23.20 -31.95
CA GLN A 431 -13.36 -24.05 -32.26
C GLN A 431 -12.89 -25.33 -32.96
N GLY A 432 -13.68 -26.39 -32.81
CA GLY A 432 -13.36 -27.69 -33.39
C GLY A 432 -12.58 -28.60 -32.45
N GLY A 433 -12.24 -29.78 -32.96
CA GLY A 433 -11.71 -30.91 -32.19
C GLY A 433 -12.76 -31.60 -31.33
N SER A 434 -12.44 -32.84 -30.96
CA SER A 434 -13.24 -33.62 -30.01
C SER A 434 -13.03 -33.18 -28.55
N SER A 435 -11.91 -32.48 -28.28
CA SER A 435 -11.49 -31.97 -26.98
C SER A 435 -10.66 -30.68 -27.15
N PRO A 436 -10.41 -29.91 -26.08
CA PRO A 436 -9.47 -28.79 -26.13
C PRO A 436 -8.07 -29.22 -26.59
N PRO A 437 -7.30 -28.35 -27.27
CA PRO A 437 -5.92 -28.62 -27.63
C PRO A 437 -5.05 -29.01 -26.42
N LEU A 438 -4.16 -29.99 -26.63
CA LEU A 438 -3.20 -30.41 -25.62
C LEU A 438 -2.08 -29.37 -25.47
N PHE A 439 -1.65 -29.12 -24.24
CA PHE A 439 -0.50 -28.26 -23.98
C PHE A 439 0.80 -28.94 -24.43
N SER A 440 1.74 -28.15 -24.97
CA SER A 440 3.05 -28.65 -25.41
C SER A 440 3.89 -29.14 -24.23
N SER A 441 4.60 -30.25 -24.43
CA SER A 441 5.56 -30.79 -23.47
C SER A 441 6.98 -30.31 -23.79
N SER A 442 7.88 -30.22 -22.80
CA SER A 442 9.21 -29.61 -22.91
C SER A 442 10.15 -30.19 -23.99
N LYS A 443 9.77 -31.30 -24.66
CA LYS A 443 10.59 -31.94 -25.71
C LYS A 443 10.38 -31.36 -27.10
N ASP A 444 9.29 -30.64 -27.35
CA ASP A 444 8.93 -30.17 -28.70
C ASP A 444 9.52 -28.78 -29.04
N GLN A 445 10.18 -28.11 -28.08
CA GLN A 445 10.69 -26.73 -28.23
C GLN A 445 12.20 -26.62 -28.56
N ALA A 446 12.88 -27.73 -28.91
CA ALA A 446 14.33 -27.74 -29.16
C ALA A 446 14.78 -27.08 -30.48
N GLY A 447 13.88 -26.45 -31.24
CA GLY A 447 14.13 -26.05 -32.63
C GLY A 447 14.35 -24.57 -32.92
N GLU A 448 13.86 -23.61 -32.12
CA GLU A 448 13.89 -22.19 -32.53
C GLU A 448 14.29 -21.23 -31.41
N GLN A 449 15.29 -20.41 -31.78
CA GLN A 449 15.92 -19.26 -31.12
C GLN A 449 15.39 -18.80 -29.75
N LYS A 450 16.32 -18.76 -28.78
CA LYS A 450 16.21 -18.00 -27.53
C LYS A 450 15.85 -16.54 -27.82
N THR A 451 14.58 -16.19 -27.71
CA THR A 451 14.15 -14.80 -27.71
C THR A 451 14.26 -14.27 -26.28
N HIS A 452 14.98 -13.17 -26.11
CA HIS A 452 15.14 -12.52 -24.82
C HIS A 452 13.81 -11.92 -24.36
N GLY A 453 13.08 -12.66 -23.53
CA GLY A 453 11.91 -12.20 -22.80
C GLY A 453 11.79 -13.00 -21.50
N ILE A 454 11.89 -12.34 -20.36
CA ILE A 454 11.78 -12.97 -19.04
C ILE A 454 10.33 -13.45 -18.88
N GLY A 455 10.06 -14.76 -19.09
CA GLY A 455 8.85 -15.40 -18.58
C GLY A 455 8.09 -16.40 -19.48
N THR A 456 8.42 -16.51 -20.78
CA THR A 456 7.67 -17.38 -21.72
C THR A 456 8.13 -18.83 -21.77
N ASP A 457 9.32 -19.14 -21.26
CA ASP A 457 9.84 -20.51 -21.21
C ASP A 457 8.91 -21.39 -20.36
N ASN A 458 8.43 -22.49 -20.93
CA ASN A 458 7.57 -23.49 -20.28
C ASN A 458 6.19 -22.99 -19.80
N ILE A 459 5.56 -22.03 -20.49
CA ILE A 459 4.20 -21.57 -20.15
C ILE A 459 3.16 -22.72 -20.19
N GLY A 460 3.31 -23.67 -21.11
CA GLY A 460 2.45 -24.86 -21.25
C GLY A 460 2.44 -25.77 -20.01
N LEU A 461 3.57 -25.89 -19.28
CA LEU A 461 3.65 -26.73 -18.07
C LEU A 461 2.89 -26.16 -16.87
N ARG A 462 2.57 -24.87 -16.90
CA ARG A 462 1.87 -24.15 -15.83
C ARG A 462 0.45 -23.77 -16.23
N ALA A 463 0.02 -24.17 -17.43
CA ALA A 463 -1.28 -23.90 -17.98
C ALA A 463 -2.28 -25.01 -17.63
N LYS A 464 -3.54 -24.63 -17.51
CA LYS A 464 -4.67 -25.56 -17.41
C LYS A 464 -5.88 -25.02 -18.17
N TRP A 465 -6.68 -25.92 -18.71
CA TRP A 465 -8.04 -25.61 -19.12
C TRP A 465 -8.95 -25.51 -17.90
N THR A 466 -9.75 -24.46 -17.84
CA THR A 466 -10.65 -24.17 -16.72
C THR A 466 -12.05 -23.90 -17.25
N LEU A 467 -13.05 -24.57 -16.71
CA LEU A 467 -14.46 -24.37 -17.10
C LEU A 467 -14.91 -22.95 -16.76
N GLU A 468 -15.77 -22.34 -17.57
CA GLU A 468 -16.26 -20.97 -17.39
C GLU A 468 -16.71 -20.65 -15.96
N LYS A 469 -17.46 -21.56 -15.32
CA LYS A 469 -17.93 -21.42 -13.92
C LYS A 469 -16.79 -21.25 -12.90
N ASP A 470 -15.63 -21.81 -13.19
CA ASP A 470 -14.45 -21.85 -12.33
C ASP A 470 -13.43 -20.74 -12.69
N VAL A 471 -13.67 -19.99 -13.78
CA VAL A 471 -12.80 -18.86 -14.19
C VAL A 471 -12.89 -17.69 -13.23
N SER A 472 -13.98 -17.55 -12.48
CA SER A 472 -14.11 -16.50 -11.48
C SER A 472 -13.00 -16.53 -10.42
N ASP A 473 -12.26 -17.64 -10.28
CA ASP A 473 -11.08 -17.79 -9.41
C ASP A 473 -9.76 -17.31 -10.04
N ALA A 474 -9.76 -16.91 -11.31
CA ALA A 474 -8.65 -16.21 -11.96
C ALA A 474 -8.61 -14.73 -11.56
N LYS A 475 -7.43 -14.12 -11.65
CA LYS A 475 -7.16 -12.79 -11.11
C LYS A 475 -7.09 -11.67 -12.13
#